data_AF-A0A4R1G3L3-F1
#
_entry.id   AF-A0A4R1G3L3-F1
#
_cell.length_a   1.000
_cell.length_b   1.000
_cell.length_c   1.000
_cell.angle_alpha   90.00
_cell.angle_beta   90.00
_cell.angle_gamma   90.00
#
_symmetry.space_group_name_H-M   'P 1'
#
loop_
_entity.id
_entity.type
_entity.pdbx_description
1 polymer ?
#
loop_
_entity_poly.entity_id
_entity_poly.type
_entity_poly.pdbx_seq_one_letter_code
_entity_poly.pdbx_strand_id
1 'polypeptide(L)'
;MSSRGEQGNGVVGARLRRLREESGLSLAALAARVPYSRAALGHYETGARAASFEVIGWYERVHAQSTPVLPGSRRRDPRAADAALATAIAAAHRTGPLIEIGRPHQGDSGTGYFCPFRIDGVIEGRAAGTDPATALHSALRAVGAELKRAGNNVGPS
;
A
#
# COMPACT_ATOMS: atom_id res chain seq x y z
N MET A 1 20.95 32.35 -6.10
CA MET A 1 20.68 31.68 -4.81
C MET A 1 19.72 30.51 -5.02
N SER A 2 19.88 29.43 -4.26
CA SER A 2 19.44 28.07 -4.59
C SER A 2 17.95 27.78 -4.28
N SER A 3 17.03 28.37 -5.06
CA SER A 3 15.58 28.24 -4.84
C SER A 3 15.06 26.81 -4.90
N ARG A 4 15.75 25.88 -5.60
CA ARG A 4 15.30 24.49 -5.76
C ARG A 4 15.53 23.64 -4.50
N GLY A 5 16.58 23.93 -3.73
CA GLY A 5 16.88 23.24 -2.47
C GLY A 5 15.92 23.65 -1.34
N GLU A 6 15.56 24.94 -1.27
CA GLU A 6 14.57 25.45 -0.31
C GLU A 6 13.16 24.89 -0.58
N GLN A 7 12.77 24.76 -1.85
CA GLN A 7 11.51 24.10 -2.24
C GLN A 7 11.47 22.63 -1.80
N GLY A 8 12.57 21.89 -1.96
CA GLY A 8 12.68 20.49 -1.49
C GLY A 8 12.52 20.38 0.03
N ASN A 9 13.16 21.28 0.79
CA ASN A 9 13.03 21.32 2.24
C ASN A 9 11.61 21.67 2.70
N GLY A 10 10.91 22.56 1.99
CA GLY A 10 9.51 22.92 2.29
C GLY A 10 8.55 21.75 2.11
N VAL A 11 8.71 20.94 1.04
CA VAL A 11 7.89 19.73 0.81
C VAL A 11 8.13 18.70 1.92
N VAL A 12 9.39 18.48 2.31
CA VAL A 12 9.73 17.58 3.42
C VAL A 12 9.16 18.11 4.73
N GLY A 13 9.32 19.39 5.03
CA GLY A 13 8.80 20.01 6.24
C GLY A 13 7.27 19.89 6.37
N ALA A 14 6.54 20.14 5.28
CA ALA A 14 5.10 19.95 5.24
C ALA A 14 4.69 18.49 5.51
N ARG A 15 5.44 17.50 5.00
CA ARG A 15 5.22 16.08 5.31
C ARG A 15 5.45 15.77 6.79
N LEU A 16 6.50 16.30 7.40
CA LEU A 16 6.78 16.10 8.83
C LEU A 16 5.66 16.70 9.69
N ARG A 17 5.22 17.91 9.36
CA ARG A 17 4.09 18.57 10.02
C ARG A 17 2.83 17.70 9.98
N ARG A 18 2.51 17.17 8.79
CA ARG A 18 1.36 16.28 8.59
C ARG A 18 1.43 15.02 9.47
N LEU A 19 2.57 14.32 9.48
CA LEU A 19 2.76 13.13 10.34
C LEU A 19 2.53 13.44 11.83
N ARG A 20 3.02 14.59 12.30
CA ARG A 20 2.81 15.03 13.69
C ARG A 20 1.33 15.31 13.97
N GLU A 21 0.64 16.00 13.06
CA GLU A 21 -0.78 16.35 13.21
C GLU A 21 -1.68 15.11 13.13
N GLU A 22 -1.41 14.16 12.24
CA GLU A 22 -2.10 12.86 12.15
C GLU A 22 -1.88 12.01 13.40
N SER A 23 -0.75 12.20 14.10
CA SER A 23 -0.49 11.60 15.42
C SER A 23 -1.23 12.28 16.57
N GLY A 24 -1.96 13.37 16.31
CA GLY A 24 -2.64 14.18 17.33
C GLY A 24 -1.69 14.98 18.23
N LEU A 25 -0.45 15.22 17.81
CA LEU A 25 0.57 15.84 18.66
C LEU A 25 0.78 17.32 18.35
N SER A 26 0.95 18.11 19.41
CA SER A 26 1.55 19.44 19.29
C SER A 26 3.07 19.34 19.11
N LEU A 27 3.72 20.39 18.61
CA LEU A 27 5.19 20.45 18.55
C LEU A 27 5.86 20.28 19.93
N ALA A 28 5.22 20.77 21.00
CA ALA A 28 5.72 20.58 22.37
C ALA A 28 5.58 19.13 22.83
N ALA A 29 4.47 18.47 22.51
CA ALA A 29 4.24 17.07 22.83
C ALA A 29 5.19 16.15 22.04
N LEU A 30 5.52 16.48 20.80
CA LEU A 30 6.52 15.75 20.02
C LEU A 30 7.93 15.95 20.59
N ALA A 31 8.31 17.19 20.94
CA ALA A 31 9.62 17.49 21.54
C ALA A 31 9.89 16.74 22.85
N ALA A 32 8.84 16.39 23.60
CA ALA A 32 8.96 15.57 24.82
C ALA A 32 9.28 14.07 24.53
N ARG A 33 9.14 13.62 23.27
CA ARG A 33 9.27 12.21 22.85
C ARG A 33 10.50 11.93 21.99
N VAL A 34 11.19 12.97 21.53
CA VAL A 34 12.30 12.86 20.57
C VAL A 34 13.47 13.72 21.04
N PRO A 35 14.72 13.44 20.63
CA PRO A 35 15.90 14.18 21.09
C PRO A 35 16.07 15.54 20.39
N TYR A 36 14.97 16.23 20.08
CA TYR A 36 14.98 17.53 19.40
C TYR A 36 14.08 18.53 20.11
N SER A 37 14.55 19.77 20.22
CA SER A 37 13.79 20.85 20.81
C SER A 37 12.59 21.25 19.94
N ARG A 38 11.54 21.81 20.56
CA ARG A 38 10.38 22.37 19.87
C ARG A 38 10.77 23.34 18.75
N ALA A 39 11.76 24.20 19.00
CA ALA A 39 12.24 25.17 18.02
C ALA A 39 12.93 24.49 16.84
N ALA A 40 13.77 23.47 17.09
CA ALA A 40 14.40 22.69 16.02
C ALA A 40 13.35 21.99 15.15
N LEU A 41 12.36 21.34 15.77
CA LEU A 41 11.24 20.71 15.08
C LEU A 41 10.44 21.71 14.23
N GLY A 42 10.19 22.91 14.76
CA GLY A 42 9.56 23.99 14.01
C GLY A 42 10.34 24.39 12.76
N HIS A 43 11.67 24.51 12.85
CA HIS A 43 12.52 24.81 11.69
C HIS A 43 12.52 23.70 10.64
N TYR A 44 12.41 22.44 11.05
CA TYR A 44 12.28 21.32 10.12
C TYR A 44 10.92 21.34 9.42
N GLU A 45 9.82 21.57 10.15
CA GLU A 45 8.47 21.59 9.60
C GLU A 45 8.20 22.75 8.64
N THR A 46 8.89 23.89 8.82
CA THR A 46 8.80 25.03 7.90
C THR A 46 9.78 24.96 6.73
N GLY A 47 10.69 23.97 6.73
CA GLY A 47 11.76 23.87 5.74
C GLY A 47 12.89 24.89 5.93
N ALA A 48 12.84 25.73 6.98
CA ALA A 48 13.90 26.67 7.33
C ALA A 48 15.23 25.95 7.68
N ARG A 49 15.14 24.67 8.07
CA ARG A 49 16.27 23.77 8.21
C ARG A 49 15.98 22.46 7.49
N ALA A 50 16.94 21.96 6.72
CA ALA A 50 16.85 20.64 6.10
C ALA A 50 16.74 19.55 7.17
N ALA A 51 15.75 18.66 7.04
CA ALA A 51 15.59 17.51 7.91
C ALA A 51 16.52 16.37 7.44
N SER A 52 17.37 15.86 8.34
CA SER A 52 18.16 14.66 8.07
C SER A 52 17.29 13.40 8.09
N PHE A 53 17.82 12.29 7.56
CA PHE A 53 17.16 10.98 7.66
C PHE A 53 16.82 10.58 9.10
N GLU A 54 17.65 10.97 10.08
CA GLU A 54 17.40 10.70 11.49
C GLU A 54 16.15 11.45 11.99
N VAL A 55 16.03 12.73 11.64
CA VAL A 55 14.85 13.55 11.99
C VAL A 55 13.60 12.93 11.36
N ILE A 56 13.65 12.57 10.08
CA ILE A 56 12.52 11.93 9.37
C ILE A 56 12.13 10.62 10.07
N GLY A 57 13.11 9.77 10.42
CA GLY A 57 12.85 8.50 11.09
C GLY A 57 12.20 8.65 12.48
N TRP A 58 12.48 9.72 13.21
CA TRP A 58 11.81 10.02 14.48
C TRP A 58 10.32 10.36 14.28
N TYR A 59 9.98 11.19 13.29
CA TYR A 59 8.59 11.50 12.97
C TYR A 59 7.80 10.26 12.54
N GLU A 60 8.39 9.43 11.68
CA GLU A 60 7.74 8.19 11.20
C GLU A 60 7.53 7.19 12.34
N ARG A 61 8.50 7.04 13.24
CA ARG A 61 8.39 6.15 14.40
C ARG A 61 7.29 6.60 15.36
N VAL A 62 7.21 7.90 15.67
CA VAL A 62 6.17 8.45 16.55
C VAL A 62 4.80 8.29 15.92
N HIS A 63 4.67 8.54 14.62
CA HIS A 63 3.41 8.34 13.90
C HIS A 63 2.96 6.88 13.88
N ALA A 64 3.88 5.93 13.68
CA ALA A 64 3.57 4.51 13.73
C ALA A 64 3.08 4.05 15.12
N GLN A 65 3.51 4.69 16.20
CA GLN A 65 3.08 4.42 17.57
C GLN A 65 1.75 5.09 17.94
N SER A 66 1.45 6.23 17.32
CA SER A 66 0.21 7.01 17.54
C SER A 66 -0.94 6.60 16.63
N THR A 67 -0.64 5.99 15.48
CA THR A 67 -1.65 5.32 14.67
C THR A 67 -2.17 4.13 15.50
N PRO A 68 -3.49 3.99 15.76
CA PRO A 68 -3.98 2.79 16.38
C PRO A 68 -3.53 1.62 15.52
N VAL A 69 -2.69 0.76 16.09
CA VAL A 69 -2.54 -0.61 15.60
C VAL A 69 -3.98 -1.12 15.53
N LEU A 70 -4.48 -1.32 14.31
CA LEU A 70 -5.78 -1.96 14.08
C LEU A 70 -5.85 -3.11 15.08
N PRO A 71 -6.90 -3.18 15.93
CA PRO A 71 -6.92 -4.13 17.03
C PRO A 71 -6.55 -5.48 16.47
N GLY A 72 -5.43 -6.04 16.96
CA GLY A 72 -4.98 -7.36 16.58
C GLY A 72 -6.20 -8.25 16.73
N SER A 73 -6.73 -8.71 15.60
CA SER A 73 -8.00 -9.40 15.54
C SER A 73 -7.97 -10.45 16.63
N ARG A 74 -8.88 -10.34 17.62
CA ARG A 74 -9.07 -11.34 18.70
C ARG A 74 -8.77 -12.69 18.10
N ARG A 75 -7.76 -13.39 18.65
CA ARG A 75 -7.24 -14.70 18.21
C ARG A 75 -8.26 -15.40 17.32
N ARG A 76 -8.17 -15.12 16.01
CA ARG A 76 -9.21 -15.51 15.06
C ARG A 76 -9.17 -17.04 15.07
N ASP A 77 -10.27 -17.69 15.43
CA ASP A 77 -10.35 -19.14 15.22
C ASP A 77 -10.09 -19.36 13.73
N PRO A 78 -8.97 -20.02 13.35
CA PRO A 78 -8.57 -20.14 11.96
C PRO A 78 -9.68 -20.79 11.12
N ARG A 79 -10.42 -21.74 11.70
CA ARG A 79 -11.49 -22.45 10.99
C ARG A 79 -12.73 -21.60 10.79
N ALA A 80 -13.09 -20.78 11.78
CA ALA A 80 -14.19 -19.83 11.64
C ALA A 80 -13.83 -18.70 10.65
N ALA A 81 -12.56 -18.31 10.59
CA ALA A 81 -12.06 -17.37 9.58
C ALA A 81 -12.18 -17.93 8.17
N ASP A 82 -11.79 -19.19 7.97
CA ASP A 82 -11.85 -19.88 6.68
C ASP A 82 -13.30 -20.05 6.21
N ALA A 83 -14.22 -20.43 7.12
CA ALA A 83 -15.64 -20.56 6.80
C ALA A 83 -16.30 -19.22 6.42
N ALA A 84 -15.96 -18.14 7.13
CA ALA A 84 -16.46 -16.81 6.81
C ALA A 84 -15.89 -16.29 5.48
N LEU A 85 -14.61 -16.55 5.20
CA LEU A 85 -13.98 -16.23 3.92
C LEU A 85 -14.61 -17.01 2.77
N ALA A 86 -14.80 -18.32 2.93
CA ALA A 86 -15.46 -19.16 1.93
C ALA A 86 -16.89 -18.68 1.65
N THR A 87 -17.62 -18.28 2.70
CA THR A 87 -18.97 -17.71 2.58
C THR A 87 -18.96 -16.39 1.81
N ALA A 88 -18.00 -15.51 2.10
CA ALA A 88 -17.85 -14.23 1.40
C ALA A 88 -17.49 -14.41 -0.08
N ILE A 89 -16.59 -15.35 -0.39
CA ILE A 89 -16.22 -15.72 -1.76
C ILE A 89 -17.44 -16.26 -2.52
N ALA A 90 -18.17 -17.20 -1.91
CA ALA A 90 -19.38 -17.77 -2.50
C ALA A 90 -20.50 -16.74 -2.72
N ALA A 91 -20.62 -15.75 -1.83
CA ALA A 91 -21.55 -14.64 -2.01
C ALA A 91 -21.12 -13.68 -3.14
N ALA A 92 -19.83 -13.35 -3.21
CA ALA A 92 -19.28 -12.47 -4.25
C ALA A 92 -19.45 -13.06 -5.66
N HIS A 93 -19.19 -14.36 -5.82
CA HIS A 93 -19.36 -15.07 -7.09
C HIS A 93 -20.81 -15.04 -7.61
N ARG A 94 -21.83 -14.91 -6.73
CA ARG A 94 -23.23 -14.73 -7.14
C ARG A 94 -23.53 -13.32 -7.69
N THR A 95 -22.67 -12.34 -7.41
CA THR A 95 -22.87 -10.93 -7.76
C THR A 95 -21.97 -10.43 -8.90
N GLY A 96 -21.00 -11.24 -9.32
CA GLY A 96 -20.05 -10.91 -10.39
C GLY A 96 -18.93 -11.95 -10.49
N PRO A 97 -18.04 -11.82 -11.49
CA PRO A 97 -16.94 -12.75 -11.69
C PRO A 97 -15.97 -12.71 -10.51
N LEU A 98 -15.59 -13.89 -10.00
CA LEU A 98 -14.57 -14.06 -8.98
C LEU A 98 -13.20 -14.04 -9.65
N ILE A 99 -12.34 -13.12 -9.24
CA ILE A 99 -10.98 -12.99 -9.78
C ILE A 99 -9.98 -13.29 -8.67
N GLU A 100 -9.13 -14.28 -8.90
CA GLU A 100 -8.03 -14.62 -8.01
C GLU A 100 -6.72 -14.16 -8.64
N ILE A 101 -5.95 -13.33 -7.90
CA ILE A 101 -4.59 -12.95 -8.31
C ILE A 101 -3.60 -13.59 -7.34
N GLY A 102 -2.79 -14.52 -7.85
CA GLY A 102 -1.77 -15.18 -7.07
C GLY A 102 -0.51 -14.33 -6.90
N ARG A 103 0.34 -14.72 -5.94
CA ARG A 103 1.58 -14.00 -5.67
C ARG A 103 2.54 -14.09 -6.87
N PRO A 104 3.14 -12.97 -7.30
CA PRO A 104 4.22 -13.01 -8.27
C PRO A 104 5.37 -13.88 -7.74
N HIS A 105 5.89 -14.75 -8.58
CA HIS A 105 7.02 -15.62 -8.27
C HIS A 105 8.04 -15.57 -9.41
N GLN A 106 9.31 -15.77 -9.10
CA GLN A 106 10.34 -15.89 -10.11
C GLN A 106 10.13 -17.20 -10.87
N GLY A 107 10.24 -17.16 -12.20
CA GLY A 107 10.14 -18.36 -13.02
C GLY A 107 11.39 -19.23 -12.95
N ASP A 108 11.27 -20.49 -13.36
CA ASP A 108 12.33 -21.50 -13.26
C ASP A 108 13.60 -21.13 -14.03
N SER A 109 13.47 -20.31 -15.09
CA SER A 109 14.60 -19.79 -15.87
C SER A 109 15.35 -18.64 -15.19
N GLY A 110 14.84 -18.10 -14.08
CA GLY A 110 15.43 -16.98 -13.34
C GLY A 110 15.35 -15.61 -14.03
N THR A 111 14.96 -15.55 -15.31
CA THR A 111 14.99 -14.34 -16.15
C THR A 111 13.72 -13.47 -16.09
N GLY A 112 12.74 -13.84 -15.27
CA GLY A 112 11.50 -13.08 -15.15
C GLY A 112 10.60 -13.53 -14.01
N TYR A 113 9.61 -12.71 -13.73
CA TYR A 113 8.56 -12.95 -12.75
C TYR A 113 7.25 -13.27 -13.44
N PHE A 114 6.48 -14.13 -12.80
CA PHE A 114 5.17 -14.57 -13.26
C PHE A 114 4.13 -14.33 -12.18
N CYS A 115 3.02 -13.71 -12.56
CA CYS A 115 1.85 -13.54 -11.70
C CYS A 115 0.71 -14.41 -12.24
N PRO A 116 0.33 -15.50 -11.54
CA PRO A 116 -0.78 -16.34 -11.94
C PRO A 116 -2.11 -15.67 -11.57
N PHE A 117 -3.14 -15.90 -12.36
CA PHE A 117 -4.49 -15.43 -12.06
C PHE A 117 -5.54 -16.46 -12.48
N ARG A 118 -6.72 -16.38 -11.85
CA ARG A 118 -7.90 -17.15 -12.25
C ARG A 118 -9.13 -16.27 -12.33
N ILE A 119 -10.04 -16.61 -13.25
CA ILE A 119 -11.39 -16.02 -13.31
C ILE A 119 -12.40 -17.16 -13.20
N ASP A 120 -13.25 -17.09 -12.18
CA ASP A 120 -14.29 -18.07 -11.82
C ASP A 120 -13.77 -19.52 -11.67
N GLY A 121 -12.47 -19.69 -11.44
CA GLY A 121 -11.82 -21.01 -11.41
C GLY A 121 -11.74 -21.73 -12.76
N VAL A 122 -12.24 -21.13 -13.84
CA VAL A 122 -12.29 -21.75 -15.18
C VAL A 122 -11.14 -21.25 -16.06
N ILE A 123 -10.92 -19.93 -16.07
CA ILE A 123 -9.85 -19.33 -16.86
C ILE A 123 -8.62 -19.24 -15.97
N GLU A 124 -7.63 -20.10 -16.23
CA GLU A 124 -6.31 -20.00 -15.62
C GLU A 124 -5.34 -19.27 -16.55
N GLY A 125 -4.64 -18.27 -16.02
CA GLY A 125 -3.68 -17.49 -16.78
C GLY A 125 -2.43 -17.15 -15.98
N ARG A 126 -1.38 -16.75 -16.70
CA ARG A 126 -0.13 -16.30 -16.09
C ARG A 126 0.44 -15.15 -16.91
N ALA A 127 0.75 -14.04 -16.26
CA ALA A 127 1.36 -12.89 -16.90
C ALA A 127 2.81 -12.72 -16.47
N ALA A 128 3.67 -12.33 -17.41
CA ALA A 128 5.09 -12.15 -17.19
C ALA A 128 5.45 -10.67 -16.90
N GLY A 129 6.57 -10.48 -16.23
CA GLY A 129 7.21 -9.18 -16.02
C GLY A 129 8.68 -9.33 -15.68
N THR A 130 9.45 -8.25 -15.87
CA THR A 130 10.86 -8.19 -15.47
C THR A 130 11.06 -8.14 -13.96
N ASP A 131 10.03 -7.72 -13.23
CA ASP A 131 9.98 -7.64 -11.77
C ASP A 131 8.56 -8.03 -11.27
N PRO A 132 8.38 -8.28 -9.95
CA PRO A 132 7.09 -8.66 -9.39
C PRO A 132 5.94 -7.68 -9.67
N ALA A 133 6.20 -6.38 -9.63
CA ALA A 133 5.17 -5.35 -9.81
C ALA A 133 4.74 -5.29 -11.27
N THR A 134 5.68 -5.39 -12.20
CA THR A 134 5.40 -5.48 -13.62
C THR A 134 4.59 -6.74 -13.96
N ALA A 135 4.93 -7.89 -13.35
CA ALA A 135 4.17 -9.13 -13.56
C ALA A 135 2.72 -9.02 -13.04
N LEU A 136 2.53 -8.41 -11.87
CA LEU A 136 1.20 -8.15 -11.31
C LEU A 136 0.39 -7.19 -12.20
N HIS A 137 1.01 -6.10 -12.65
CA HIS A 137 0.34 -5.14 -13.53
C HIS A 137 -0.07 -5.79 -14.86
N SER A 138 0.80 -6.62 -15.44
CA SER A 138 0.47 -7.41 -16.63
C SER A 138 -0.69 -8.38 -16.38
N ALA A 139 -0.77 -9.01 -15.21
CA ALA A 139 -1.89 -9.89 -14.86
C ALA A 139 -3.23 -9.13 -14.78
N LEU A 140 -3.24 -7.94 -14.14
CA LEU A 140 -4.43 -7.10 -14.08
C LEU A 140 -4.91 -6.66 -15.48
N ARG A 141 -3.98 -6.33 -16.39
CA ARG A 141 -4.32 -6.01 -17.79
C ARG A 141 -4.90 -7.23 -18.53
N ALA A 142 -4.32 -8.41 -18.32
CA ALA A 142 -4.81 -9.65 -18.94
C ALA A 142 -6.23 -9.99 -18.46
N VAL A 143 -6.50 -9.90 -17.16
CA VAL A 143 -7.84 -10.08 -16.59
C VAL A 143 -8.83 -9.09 -17.21
N GLY A 144 -8.47 -7.80 -17.31
CA GLY A 144 -9.33 -6.80 -17.93
C GLY A 144 -9.67 -7.12 -19.40
N ALA A 145 -8.73 -7.69 -20.14
CA ALA A 145 -8.97 -8.12 -21.52
C ALA A 145 -9.94 -9.32 -21.59
N GLU A 146 -9.80 -10.31 -20.71
CA GLU A 146 -10.70 -11.47 -20.66
C GLU A 146 -12.12 -11.08 -20.24
N LEU A 147 -12.27 -10.22 -19.22
CA LEU A 147 -13.59 -9.72 -18.82
C LEU A 147 -14.28 -8.93 -19.93
N LYS A 148 -13.51 -8.15 -20.71
CA LYS A 148 -14.04 -7.44 -21.88
C LYS A 148 -14.51 -8.41 -22.96
N ARG A 149 -13.76 -9.48 -23.24
CA ARG A 149 -14.19 -10.53 -24.19
C ARG A 149 -15.46 -11.23 -23.72
N ALA A 150 -15.53 -11.58 -22.44
CA ALA A 150 -16.71 -12.22 -21.85
C ALA A 150 -17.96 -11.30 -21.92
N GLY A 151 -17.81 -10.01 -21.60
CA GLY A 151 -18.89 -9.03 -21.72
C GLY A 151 -19.38 -8.81 -23.15
N ASN A 152 -18.48 -8.88 -24.14
CA ASN A 152 -18.84 -8.73 -25.56
C ASN A 152 -19.61 -9.94 -26.12
N ASN A 153 -19.45 -11.13 -25.54
CA ASN A 153 -20.19 -12.34 -25.95
C ASN A 153 -21.63 -12.38 -25.41
N VAL A 154 -22.05 -11.39 -24.62
CA VAL A 154 -23.37 -11.33 -23.95
C VAL A 154 -24.29 -10.23 -24.55
N GLY A 155 -23.90 -9.56 -25.65
CA GLY A 155 -24.71 -8.51 -26.32
C GLY A 155 -25.38 -8.96 -27.62
N PRO A 156 -26.49 -8.29 -28.01
CA PRO A 156 -27.87 -8.78 -27.93
C PRO A 156 -28.24 -9.75 -29.08
N SER A 157 -29.01 -10.79 -28.75
CA SER A 157 -29.88 -11.48 -29.73
C SER A 157 -31.19 -10.74 -29.91
#